data_AF-A0A9E3MVX0-F1
#
_entry.id   AF-A0A9E3MVX0-F1
#
_cell.length_a   1.000
_cell.length_b   1.000
_cell.length_c   1.000
_cell.angle_alpha   90.00
_cell.angle_beta   90.00
_cell.angle_gamma   90.00
#
_symmetry.space_group_name_H-M   'P 1'
#
loop_
_entity.id
_entity.type
_entity.pdbx_description
1 polymer ?
#
loop_
_entity_poly.entity_id
_entity_poly.type
_entity_poly.pdbx_seq_one_letter_code
_entity_poly.pdbx_strand_id
1 'polypeptide(L)'
;SYGTGAKPIIDGAGVVGSVIKLLNVQQWQLSGLEVQDAAASPDYRTGVMVENSSGTILSGISITNMTVRNISGWSGGWYSSNAGVAIQTDHTTPVSTWNDVTIANNTFDHVDRIAIAVTPDGNGDGVGQSTNVRILNNNIRYSGGDDILVVHGDGALIDGNDAAYGGSKSMAGCPPAGQVCNGASASIWMAGSDNTTIQNNTVACSINQQDGMAFDVDWGNHNSTIQYNYSRNNSGGFLMMMPKISNWPQEPRSALASDGTVVRYNVSEDDTNTSSCPITSNFNRTHEVIDFPGAIPNLSGSAAPLPDIYNNTIYISSGQQTWVVGTRSGGTQPGSYMFRNNLVVNYGIRGYLATTGSVFANNLLYGPRNGN
;
A
#
# COMPACT_ATOMS: atom_id res chain seq x y z
N SER A 1 29.57 8.04 -9.54
CA SER A 1 29.95 8.99 -10.61
C SER A 1 28.69 9.60 -11.21
N TYR A 2 28.76 10.81 -11.76
CA TYR A 2 27.74 11.28 -12.70
C TYR A 2 28.09 10.69 -14.07
N GLY A 3 27.25 9.80 -14.61
CA GLY A 3 27.50 9.09 -15.87
C GLY A 3 27.72 7.58 -15.69
N THR A 4 28.84 7.05 -16.19
CA THR A 4 29.18 5.62 -16.11
C THR A 4 29.90 5.28 -14.79
N GLY A 5 29.57 4.14 -14.17
CA GLY A 5 30.17 3.65 -12.93
C GLY A 5 29.18 3.57 -11.75
N ALA A 6 29.67 3.18 -10.57
CA ALA A 6 28.85 3.08 -9.37
C ALA A 6 28.28 4.46 -8.97
N LYS A 7 27.05 4.51 -8.47
CA LYS A 7 26.42 5.75 -7.99
C LYS A 7 27.25 6.34 -6.84
N PRO A 8 27.39 7.68 -6.74
CA PRO A 8 27.96 8.30 -5.54
C PRO A 8 27.11 7.92 -4.33
N ILE A 9 27.76 7.57 -3.22
CA ILE A 9 27.10 7.15 -1.98
C ILE A 9 27.04 8.33 -1.01
N ILE A 10 25.87 8.57 -0.43
CA ILE A 10 25.69 9.37 0.78
C ILE A 10 25.31 8.40 1.90
N ASP A 11 26.21 8.26 2.87
CA ASP A 11 26.05 7.39 4.03
C ASP A 11 25.68 8.24 5.25
N GLY A 12 24.52 7.94 5.86
CA GLY A 12 24.07 8.56 7.10
C GLY A 12 24.93 8.21 8.31
N ALA A 13 25.74 7.15 8.23
CA ALA A 13 26.63 6.69 9.29
C ALA A 13 25.93 6.49 10.65
N GLY A 14 24.67 6.07 10.63
CA GLY A 14 23.89 5.86 11.84
C GLY A 14 23.17 7.12 12.35
N VAL A 15 22.99 8.15 11.53
CA VAL A 15 22.26 9.39 11.88
C VAL A 15 20.79 9.11 12.19
N VAL A 16 20.28 9.62 13.31
CA VAL A 16 18.83 9.57 13.58
C VAL A 16 18.15 10.70 12.79
N GLY A 17 17.05 10.41 12.10
CA GLY A 17 16.38 11.34 11.19
C GLY A 17 16.67 11.02 9.72
N SER A 18 16.90 12.05 8.90
CA SER A 18 17.01 11.88 7.45
C SER A 18 18.45 12.00 6.96
N VAL A 19 18.89 11.11 6.06
CA VAL A 19 20.20 11.24 5.40
C VAL A 19 20.22 12.47 4.50
N ILE A 20 19.15 12.65 3.72
CA ILE A 20 18.92 13.86 2.91
C ILE A 20 17.58 14.46 3.33
N LYS A 21 17.58 15.74 3.73
CA LYS A 21 16.36 16.50 4.01
C LYS A 21 16.23 17.69 3.06
N LEU A 22 15.12 17.74 2.33
CA LEU A 22 14.69 18.85 1.50
C LEU A 22 13.51 19.54 2.19
N LEU A 23 13.75 20.72 2.78
CA LEU A 23 12.76 21.45 3.58
C LEU A 23 12.29 22.71 2.85
N ASN A 24 10.98 22.84 2.62
CA ASN A 24 10.35 24.00 2.00
C ASN A 24 10.94 24.38 0.63
N VAL A 25 11.28 23.36 -0.15
CA VAL A 25 11.79 23.53 -1.51
C VAL A 25 10.78 23.05 -2.55
N GLN A 26 10.86 23.62 -3.75
CA GLN A 26 10.04 23.29 -4.91
C GLN A 26 10.87 23.43 -6.18
N GLN A 27 10.52 22.71 -7.25
CA GLN A 27 11.30 22.62 -8.50
C GLN A 27 12.68 21.99 -8.28
N TRP A 28 12.73 20.89 -7.53
CA TRP A 28 13.96 20.16 -7.21
C TRP A 28 13.95 18.74 -7.76
N GLN A 29 15.11 18.34 -8.28
CA GLN A 29 15.38 16.98 -8.70
C GLN A 29 16.56 16.41 -7.92
N LEU A 30 16.37 15.24 -7.32
CA LEU A 30 17.41 14.41 -6.74
C LEU A 30 17.53 13.14 -7.58
N SER A 31 18.72 12.87 -8.12
CA SER A 31 18.91 11.73 -9.02
C SER A 31 20.30 11.14 -9.03
N GLY A 32 20.38 9.83 -9.29
CA GLY A 32 21.63 9.13 -9.59
C GLY A 32 22.53 8.87 -8.38
N LEU A 33 21.98 8.91 -7.17
CA LEU A 33 22.72 8.68 -5.93
C LEU A 33 22.35 7.35 -5.30
N GLU A 34 23.28 6.83 -4.49
CA GLU A 34 23.00 5.81 -3.50
C GLU A 34 22.91 6.46 -2.12
N VAL A 35 21.90 6.09 -1.34
CA VAL A 35 21.65 6.57 0.02
C VAL A 35 21.56 5.36 0.93
N GLN A 36 22.32 5.37 2.03
CA GLN A 36 22.26 4.32 3.04
C GLN A 36 22.38 4.87 4.45
N ASP A 37 21.86 4.13 5.43
CA ASP A 37 21.92 4.51 6.85
C ASP A 37 21.78 3.29 7.77
N ALA A 38 22.76 2.39 7.64
CA ALA A 38 22.79 1.16 8.42
C ALA A 38 23.17 1.47 9.87
N ALA A 39 22.40 0.94 10.82
CA ALA A 39 22.66 1.07 12.25
C ALA A 39 22.43 -0.24 12.99
N ALA A 40 23.12 -0.43 14.11
CA ALA A 40 22.98 -1.63 14.95
C ALA A 40 21.63 -1.70 15.68
N SER A 41 21.04 -0.54 15.96
CA SER A 41 19.74 -0.41 16.61
C SER A 41 18.81 0.45 15.74
N PRO A 42 17.53 0.09 15.67
CA PRO A 42 16.56 0.87 14.92
C PRO A 42 16.29 2.24 15.57
N ASP A 43 16.00 3.24 14.74
CA ASP A 43 15.47 4.55 15.15
C ASP A 43 14.55 5.09 14.04
N TYR A 44 13.92 6.25 14.18
CA TYR A 44 13.26 6.91 13.06
C TYR A 44 14.28 7.39 12.05
N ARG A 45 14.35 6.69 10.92
CA ARG A 45 15.34 6.95 9.86
C ARG A 45 14.65 7.10 8.52
N THR A 46 15.10 8.07 7.74
CA THR A 46 14.63 8.27 6.38
C THR A 46 15.80 8.41 5.43
N GLY A 47 15.75 7.74 4.28
CA GLY A 47 16.76 7.96 3.23
C GLY A 47 16.67 9.40 2.69
N VAL A 48 15.53 9.73 2.08
CA VAL A 48 15.22 11.07 1.57
C VAL A 48 13.91 11.57 2.16
N MET A 49 13.98 12.64 2.94
CA MET A 49 12.81 13.35 3.44
C MET A 49 12.60 14.63 2.64
N VAL A 50 11.38 14.81 2.13
CA VAL A 50 10.93 16.05 1.50
C VAL A 50 9.75 16.57 2.30
N GLU A 51 9.93 17.71 2.97
CA GLU A 51 9.01 18.24 3.97
C GLU A 51 8.53 19.63 3.57
N ASN A 52 7.21 19.84 3.60
CA ASN A 52 6.56 21.13 3.39
C ASN A 52 5.92 21.63 4.69
N SER A 53 6.53 22.64 5.28
CA SER A 53 6.04 23.38 6.45
C SER A 53 5.81 24.86 6.11
N SER A 54 5.53 25.17 4.83
CA SER A 54 5.53 26.55 4.31
C SER A 54 4.18 27.27 4.43
N GLY A 55 3.10 26.53 4.68
CA GLY A 55 1.73 27.06 4.61
C GLY A 55 1.23 27.33 3.19
N THR A 56 1.88 26.71 2.20
CA THR A 56 1.51 26.81 0.78
C THR A 56 1.63 25.45 0.10
N ILE A 57 1.09 25.34 -1.12
CA ILE A 57 1.31 24.16 -1.98
C ILE A 57 2.68 24.29 -2.65
N LEU A 58 3.56 23.31 -2.42
CA LEU A 58 4.87 23.25 -3.09
C LEU A 58 4.82 22.28 -4.27
N SER A 59 5.57 22.59 -5.33
CA SER A 59 5.46 21.83 -6.59
C SER A 59 6.76 21.41 -7.25
N GLY A 60 6.74 20.30 -8.00
CA GLY A 60 7.83 19.90 -8.88
C GLY A 60 8.98 19.26 -8.12
N ILE A 61 8.69 18.17 -7.43
CA ILE A 61 9.70 17.35 -6.76
C ILE A 61 9.91 16.07 -7.56
N SER A 62 11.16 15.76 -7.87
CA SER A 62 11.53 14.56 -8.61
C SER A 62 12.64 13.78 -7.92
N ILE A 63 12.35 12.56 -7.46
CA ILE A 63 13.31 11.64 -6.83
C ILE A 63 13.47 10.44 -7.76
N THR A 64 14.57 10.37 -8.50
CA THR A 64 14.68 9.45 -9.65
C THR A 64 16.02 8.75 -9.76
N ASN A 65 16.04 7.49 -10.24
CA ASN A 65 17.29 6.75 -10.42
C ASN A 65 18.17 6.70 -9.16
N MET A 66 17.55 6.62 -7.98
CA MET A 66 18.21 6.48 -6.70
C MET A 66 18.39 5.00 -6.35
N THR A 67 19.36 4.70 -5.50
CA THR A 67 19.44 3.43 -4.77
C THR A 67 19.34 3.76 -3.29
N VAL A 68 18.26 3.37 -2.62
CA VAL A 68 18.06 3.63 -1.19
C VAL A 68 18.09 2.30 -0.47
N ARG A 69 19.09 2.06 0.38
CA ARG A 69 19.28 0.74 0.98
C ARG A 69 19.76 0.77 2.41
N ASN A 70 19.50 -0.30 3.14
CA ASN A 70 19.93 -0.46 4.52
C ASN A 70 19.54 0.73 5.40
N ILE A 71 18.27 1.15 5.35
CA ILE A 71 17.75 2.19 6.23
C ILE A 71 17.21 1.49 7.48
N SER A 72 17.96 1.53 8.58
CA SER A 72 17.67 0.79 9.82
C SER A 72 16.58 1.47 10.67
N GLY A 73 15.40 1.67 10.09
CA GLY A 73 14.22 2.24 10.73
C GLY A 73 13.52 1.33 11.75
N TRP A 74 12.51 1.87 12.45
CA TRP A 74 11.58 1.05 13.24
C TRP A 74 10.56 0.35 12.33
N SER A 75 10.68 -0.93 12.01
CA SER A 75 9.75 -1.58 11.06
C SER A 75 8.26 -1.49 11.44
N GLY A 76 7.93 -1.36 12.73
CA GLY A 76 6.57 -1.14 13.22
C GLY A 76 6.22 0.34 13.50
N GLY A 77 7.14 1.27 13.25
CA GLY A 77 6.97 2.70 13.55
C GLY A 77 6.08 3.46 12.57
N TRP A 78 5.88 4.75 12.84
CA TRP A 78 5.11 5.67 12.00
C TRP A 78 5.74 5.88 10.61
N TYR A 79 4.96 5.77 9.54
CA TYR A 79 5.45 5.80 8.16
C TYR A 79 6.03 7.15 7.72
N SER A 80 5.52 8.29 8.22
CA SER A 80 5.94 9.62 7.73
C SER A 80 7.39 9.97 8.01
N SER A 81 7.96 9.46 9.10
CA SER A 81 9.34 9.74 9.52
C SER A 81 10.28 8.54 9.36
N ASN A 82 9.84 7.51 8.63
CA ASN A 82 10.47 6.18 8.67
C ASN A 82 10.38 5.45 7.33
N ALA A 83 10.99 6.05 6.30
CA ALA A 83 10.85 5.58 4.93
C ALA A 83 12.15 5.65 4.12
N GLY A 84 12.18 4.95 2.99
CA GLY A 84 13.22 5.15 1.98
C GLY A 84 13.13 6.56 1.40
N VAL A 85 11.95 6.91 0.88
CA VAL A 85 11.57 8.26 0.45
C VAL A 85 10.27 8.65 1.16
N ALA A 86 10.28 9.77 1.87
CA ALA A 86 9.11 10.36 2.51
C ALA A 86 8.80 11.74 1.90
N ILE A 87 7.56 11.92 1.42
CA ILE A 87 7.00 13.19 0.98
C ILE A 87 5.91 13.60 1.98
N GLN A 88 6.17 14.65 2.76
CA GLN A 88 5.46 14.94 4.01
C GLN A 88 5.17 16.42 4.18
N THR A 89 4.36 16.76 5.19
CA THR A 89 4.25 18.13 5.70
C THR A 89 4.65 18.15 7.18
N ASP A 90 4.55 19.32 7.81
CA ASP A 90 4.69 19.43 9.28
C ASP A 90 3.45 18.94 10.06
N HIS A 91 2.39 18.49 9.36
CA HIS A 91 1.13 18.02 9.92
C HIS A 91 0.42 19.00 10.86
N THR A 92 0.83 20.26 10.87
CA THR A 92 0.34 21.29 11.78
C THR A 92 -0.09 22.55 11.04
N THR A 93 0.37 22.73 9.80
CA THR A 93 0.01 23.85 8.94
C THR A 93 -1.06 23.41 7.91
N PRO A 94 -2.34 23.84 8.05
CA PRO A 94 -3.48 23.26 7.30
C PRO A 94 -3.44 23.38 5.77
N VAL A 95 -2.55 24.21 5.21
CA VAL A 95 -2.47 24.51 3.77
C VAL A 95 -1.30 23.79 3.09
N SER A 96 -0.33 23.30 3.87
CA SER A 96 0.84 22.64 3.29
C SER A 96 0.41 21.34 2.61
N THR A 97 0.62 21.24 1.29
CA THR A 97 0.47 19.99 0.52
C THR A 97 1.36 20.06 -0.73
N TRP A 98 1.26 19.08 -1.62
CA TRP A 98 2.13 18.96 -2.80
C TRP A 98 1.36 18.95 -4.11
N ASN A 99 2.03 19.42 -5.17
CA ASN A 99 1.59 19.25 -6.54
C ASN A 99 2.77 18.78 -7.40
N ASP A 100 2.58 17.82 -8.30
CA ASP A 100 3.64 17.36 -9.21
C ASP A 100 4.84 16.77 -8.46
N VAL A 101 4.65 15.56 -7.95
CA VAL A 101 5.66 14.77 -7.26
C VAL A 101 5.91 13.51 -8.06
N THR A 102 7.16 13.28 -8.47
CA THR A 102 7.57 12.07 -9.19
C THR A 102 8.62 11.29 -8.41
N ILE A 103 8.33 10.04 -8.10
CA ILE A 103 9.27 9.09 -7.49
C ILE A 103 9.42 7.92 -8.45
N ALA A 104 10.50 7.90 -9.24
CA ALA A 104 10.58 6.98 -10.37
C ALA A 104 11.94 6.32 -10.63
N ASN A 105 11.91 5.07 -11.09
CA ASN A 105 13.10 4.29 -11.46
C ASN A 105 14.11 4.15 -10.31
N ASN A 106 13.65 4.11 -9.07
CA ASN A 106 14.51 3.93 -7.91
C ASN A 106 14.61 2.45 -7.52
N THR A 107 15.69 2.09 -6.84
CA THR A 107 15.85 0.78 -6.20
C THR A 107 15.82 0.95 -4.69
N PHE A 108 14.97 0.19 -4.01
CA PHE A 108 14.88 0.11 -2.56
C PHE A 108 15.25 -1.31 -2.12
N ASP A 109 16.17 -1.43 -1.16
CA ASP A 109 16.61 -2.72 -0.64
C ASP A 109 16.87 -2.64 0.86
N HIS A 110 16.17 -3.43 1.67
CA HIS A 110 16.28 -3.42 3.13
C HIS A 110 16.02 -2.03 3.73
N VAL A 111 14.79 -1.55 3.60
CA VAL A 111 14.34 -0.25 4.13
C VAL A 111 13.27 -0.49 5.18
N ASP A 112 13.50 -0.03 6.41
CA ASP A 112 12.48 -0.02 7.44
C ASP A 112 11.95 1.42 7.63
N ARG A 113 10.65 1.66 7.78
CA ARG A 113 9.53 0.71 7.62
C ARG A 113 9.14 0.51 6.15
N ILE A 114 9.01 1.62 5.42
CA ILE A 114 8.33 1.65 4.11
C ILE A 114 9.26 2.21 3.03
N ALA A 115 9.20 1.69 1.80
CA ALA A 115 10.05 2.20 0.74
C ALA A 115 9.65 3.63 0.33
N ILE A 116 8.36 3.87 0.08
CA ILE A 116 7.83 5.16 -0.37
C ILE A 116 6.57 5.54 0.43
N ALA A 117 6.61 6.70 1.10
CA ALA A 117 5.45 7.26 1.79
C ALA A 117 5.18 8.69 1.30
N VAL A 118 4.00 8.90 0.70
CA VAL A 118 3.46 10.24 0.40
C VAL A 118 2.29 10.47 1.33
N THR A 119 2.55 11.11 2.47
CA THR A 119 1.54 11.28 3.53
C THR A 119 1.52 12.72 4.05
N PRO A 120 1.14 13.71 3.23
CA PRO A 120 1.19 15.11 3.60
C PRO A 120 0.30 15.48 4.79
N ASP A 121 -0.72 14.70 5.17
CA ASP A 121 -1.58 15.02 6.31
C ASP A 121 -1.38 13.98 7.42
N GLY A 122 -1.39 14.46 8.66
CA GLY A 122 -1.17 13.66 9.86
C GLY A 122 -2.19 13.90 10.95
N ASN A 123 -3.09 14.88 10.81
CA ASN A 123 -4.06 15.23 11.84
C ASN A 123 -5.47 15.51 11.30
N GLY A 124 -5.72 15.28 10.00
CA GLY A 124 -7.04 15.44 9.40
C GLY A 124 -7.56 16.88 9.49
N ASP A 125 -6.67 17.81 9.83
CA ASP A 125 -6.90 19.26 9.87
C ASP A 125 -6.77 19.87 8.46
N GLY A 126 -6.22 19.11 7.51
CA GLY A 126 -6.04 19.53 6.12
C GLY A 126 -7.17 19.06 5.21
N VAL A 127 -7.82 19.99 4.52
CA VAL A 127 -8.61 19.69 3.30
C VAL A 127 -7.71 19.54 2.06
N GLY A 128 -6.39 19.65 2.22
CA GLY A 128 -5.44 19.77 1.12
C GLY A 128 -4.89 18.44 0.63
N GLN A 129 -5.41 17.93 -0.48
CA GLN A 129 -4.86 16.74 -1.14
C GLN A 129 -3.61 17.05 -1.96
N SER A 130 -2.66 16.11 -1.97
CA SER A 130 -1.55 16.17 -2.90
C SER A 130 -1.98 15.75 -4.30
N THR A 131 -1.71 16.60 -5.29
CA THR A 131 -2.14 16.38 -6.68
C THR A 131 -0.97 15.98 -7.58
N ASN A 132 -1.27 15.26 -8.66
CA ASN A 132 -0.26 14.86 -9.66
C ASN A 132 0.92 14.07 -9.06
N VAL A 133 0.64 13.18 -8.11
CA VAL A 133 1.63 12.25 -7.54
C VAL A 133 1.84 11.08 -8.50
N ARG A 134 3.09 10.80 -8.86
CA ARG A 134 3.48 9.74 -9.79
C ARG A 134 4.58 8.86 -9.17
N ILE A 135 4.26 7.60 -8.89
CA ILE A 135 5.20 6.62 -8.32
C ILE A 135 5.42 5.54 -9.37
N LEU A 136 6.54 5.60 -10.09
CA LEU A 136 6.71 4.89 -11.37
C LEU A 136 7.93 3.98 -11.40
N ASN A 137 7.77 2.73 -11.84
CA ASN A 137 8.88 1.84 -12.20
C ASN A 137 9.94 1.65 -11.10
N ASN A 138 9.55 1.67 -9.82
CA ASN A 138 10.48 1.44 -8.71
C ASN A 138 10.65 -0.07 -8.47
N ASN A 139 11.86 -0.50 -8.12
CA ASN A 139 12.16 -1.86 -7.68
C ASN A 139 12.33 -1.88 -6.17
N ILE A 140 11.52 -2.65 -5.45
CA ILE A 140 11.45 -2.62 -3.99
C ILE A 140 11.64 -4.04 -3.45
N ARG A 141 12.59 -4.21 -2.53
CA ARG A 141 12.86 -5.48 -1.87
C ARG A 141 13.07 -5.31 -0.37
N TYR A 142 12.50 -6.24 0.40
CA TYR A 142 12.76 -6.38 1.83
C TYR A 142 12.43 -5.14 2.65
N SER A 143 11.30 -4.47 2.35
CA SER A 143 10.75 -3.45 3.22
C SER A 143 10.37 -4.05 4.58
N GLY A 144 10.59 -3.31 5.66
CA GLY A 144 10.26 -3.78 7.01
C GLY A 144 8.78 -4.03 7.23
N GLY A 145 7.96 -3.13 6.68
CA GLY A 145 6.51 -3.18 6.64
C GLY A 145 6.04 -3.04 5.20
N ASP A 146 5.37 -1.94 4.93
CA ASP A 146 4.73 -1.59 3.66
C ASP A 146 5.73 -1.26 2.54
N ASP A 147 5.30 -1.20 1.28
CA ASP A 147 6.16 -0.80 0.17
C ASP A 147 5.83 0.62 -0.33
N ILE A 148 4.58 0.89 -0.69
CA ILE A 148 4.13 2.18 -1.23
C ILE A 148 2.83 2.60 -0.57
N LEU A 149 2.81 3.82 -0.03
CA LEU A 149 1.64 4.45 0.55
C LEU A 149 1.42 5.86 -0.04
N VAL A 150 0.18 6.13 -0.45
CA VAL A 150 -0.32 7.48 -0.70
C VAL A 150 -1.53 7.76 0.20
N VAL A 151 -1.44 8.77 1.05
CA VAL A 151 -2.55 9.24 1.89
C VAL A 151 -2.94 10.64 1.44
N HIS A 152 -4.25 10.93 1.34
CA HIS A 152 -4.78 12.22 0.89
C HIS A 152 -4.22 12.67 -0.48
N GLY A 153 -4.17 11.75 -1.44
CA GLY A 153 -3.87 12.07 -2.84
C GLY A 153 -5.13 12.42 -3.64
N ASP A 154 -4.99 13.22 -4.70
CA ASP A 154 -5.98 13.36 -5.77
C ASP A 154 -5.29 13.13 -7.12
N GLY A 155 -5.72 12.07 -7.82
CA GLY A 155 -5.17 11.69 -9.13
C GLY A 155 -3.79 11.03 -9.04
N ALA A 156 -3.47 10.37 -7.93
CA ALA A 156 -2.21 9.64 -7.80
C ALA A 156 -2.12 8.47 -8.80
N LEU A 157 -0.95 8.32 -9.42
CA LEU A 157 -0.64 7.23 -10.34
C LEU A 157 0.51 6.38 -9.78
N ILE A 158 0.22 5.13 -9.44
CA ILE A 158 1.20 4.14 -8.98
C ILE A 158 1.34 3.09 -10.08
N ASP A 159 2.40 3.20 -10.89
CA ASP A 159 2.52 2.49 -12.18
C ASP A 159 3.85 1.73 -12.33
N GLY A 160 3.79 0.46 -12.71
CA GLY A 160 4.98 -0.28 -13.14
C GLY A 160 5.97 -0.65 -12.02
N ASN A 161 5.59 -0.54 -10.75
CA ASN A 161 6.47 -0.86 -9.62
C ASN A 161 6.56 -2.38 -9.42
N ASP A 162 7.73 -2.88 -9.03
CA ASP A 162 7.98 -4.28 -8.71
C ASP A 162 8.42 -4.40 -7.24
N ALA A 163 7.52 -4.85 -6.38
CA ALA A 163 7.72 -4.96 -4.94
C ALA A 163 7.71 -6.42 -4.49
N ALA A 164 8.69 -6.82 -3.68
CA ALA A 164 8.71 -8.16 -3.12
C ALA A 164 9.37 -8.28 -1.75
N TYR A 165 8.97 -9.32 -1.00
CA TYR A 165 9.59 -9.73 0.26
C TYR A 165 9.45 -8.71 1.41
N GLY A 166 8.45 -7.82 1.33
CA GLY A 166 8.12 -6.83 2.36
C GLY A 166 7.30 -7.39 3.52
N GLY A 167 7.05 -6.56 4.53
CA GLY A 167 6.05 -6.78 5.59
C GLY A 167 6.51 -7.55 6.82
N SER A 168 7.57 -8.36 6.69
CA SER A 168 7.87 -9.43 7.65
C SER A 168 8.33 -8.96 9.04
N LYS A 169 8.78 -7.71 9.17
CA LYS A 169 9.35 -7.19 10.42
C LYS A 169 8.40 -6.29 11.21
N SER A 170 7.33 -5.75 10.61
CA SER A 170 6.53 -4.67 11.23
C SER A 170 5.81 -5.11 12.51
N MET A 171 5.46 -6.39 12.63
CA MET A 171 4.83 -6.96 13.84
C MET A 171 5.73 -6.99 15.08
N ALA A 172 7.06 -7.00 14.91
CA ALA A 172 8.02 -7.18 16.02
C ALA A 172 8.98 -5.99 16.21
N GLY A 173 9.07 -5.07 15.25
CA GLY A 173 9.93 -3.88 15.33
C GLY A 173 9.22 -2.62 15.78
N CYS A 174 8.36 -2.73 16.80
CA CYS A 174 7.73 -1.57 17.42
C CYS A 174 8.77 -0.65 18.08
N PRO A 175 8.59 0.68 18.00
CA PRO A 175 9.36 1.61 18.83
C PRO A 175 9.04 1.46 20.33
N PRO A 176 9.80 2.12 21.22
CA PRO A 176 9.52 2.14 22.66
C PRO A 176 8.10 2.58 23.00
N ALA A 177 7.60 2.11 24.14
CA ALA A 177 6.26 2.43 24.64
C ALA A 177 5.98 3.95 24.66
N GLY A 178 4.77 4.33 24.25
CA GLY A 178 4.35 5.72 24.11
C GLY A 178 4.50 6.29 22.70
N GLN A 179 5.08 5.54 21.77
CA GLN A 179 5.13 5.88 20.35
C GLN A 179 4.16 5.01 19.53
N VAL A 180 3.85 5.44 18.30
CA VAL A 180 2.98 4.68 17.40
C VAL A 180 3.67 3.36 17.04
N CYS A 181 3.01 2.24 17.36
CA CYS A 181 3.31 0.97 16.73
C CYS A 181 2.14 0.52 15.86
N ASN A 182 2.39 0.42 14.56
CA ASN A 182 1.49 -0.21 13.61
C ASN A 182 2.11 -1.53 13.16
N GLY A 183 1.55 -2.66 13.57
CA GLY A 183 2.02 -3.98 13.11
C GLY A 183 1.49 -4.37 11.74
N ALA A 184 0.44 -3.72 11.26
CA ALA A 184 -0.26 -4.06 10.03
C ALA A 184 0.44 -3.48 8.81
N SER A 185 0.58 -4.28 7.74
CA SER A 185 1.21 -3.82 6.51
C SER A 185 0.60 -4.49 5.28
N ALA A 186 0.29 -3.68 4.28
CA ALA A 186 0.03 -4.09 2.90
C ALA A 186 1.18 -3.59 2.01
N SER A 187 1.35 -4.16 0.81
CA SER A 187 2.45 -3.74 -0.05
C SER A 187 2.18 -2.36 -0.67
N ILE A 188 1.18 -2.24 -1.55
CA ILE A 188 0.84 -0.99 -2.25
C ILE A 188 -0.58 -0.56 -1.90
N TRP A 189 -0.73 0.61 -1.28
CA TRP A 189 -2.04 1.01 -0.74
C TRP A 189 -2.28 2.51 -0.72
N MET A 190 -3.55 2.87 -0.62
CA MET A 190 -3.99 4.25 -0.48
C MET A 190 -5.06 4.40 0.61
N ALA A 191 -5.05 5.56 1.26
CA ALA A 191 -6.08 5.96 2.22
C ALA A 191 -6.50 7.40 1.98
N GLY A 192 -7.79 7.69 2.19
CA GLY A 192 -8.32 9.04 2.10
C GLY A 192 -8.05 9.74 0.75
N SER A 193 -7.97 8.99 -0.35
CA SER A 193 -7.50 9.49 -1.64
C SER A 193 -8.58 9.44 -2.72
N ASP A 194 -8.51 10.37 -3.67
CA ASP A 194 -9.42 10.47 -4.81
C ASP A 194 -8.71 10.11 -6.11
N ASN A 195 -9.46 9.51 -7.03
CA ASN A 195 -9.05 9.30 -8.43
C ASN A 195 -7.71 8.54 -8.56
N THR A 196 -7.36 7.71 -7.58
CA THR A 196 -6.07 7.00 -7.56
C THR A 196 -6.10 5.83 -8.53
N THR A 197 -5.06 5.69 -9.34
CA THR A 197 -4.86 4.55 -10.23
C THR A 197 -3.62 3.76 -9.82
N ILE A 198 -3.81 2.50 -9.47
CA ILE A 198 -2.75 1.50 -9.25
C ILE A 198 -2.73 0.58 -10.46
N GLN A 199 -1.67 0.63 -11.27
CA GLN A 199 -1.59 -0.19 -12.49
C GLN A 199 -0.22 -0.76 -12.86
N ASN A 200 -0.21 -1.87 -13.61
CA ASN A 200 1.00 -2.52 -14.11
C ASN A 200 2.04 -2.88 -13.02
N ASN A 201 1.64 -2.97 -11.76
CA ASN A 201 2.55 -3.30 -10.67
C ASN A 201 2.67 -4.82 -10.50
N THR A 202 3.84 -5.28 -10.07
CA THR A 202 4.06 -6.64 -9.59
C THR A 202 4.26 -6.62 -8.09
N VAL A 203 3.55 -7.47 -7.36
CA VAL A 203 3.72 -7.64 -5.92
C VAL A 203 3.83 -9.11 -5.57
N ALA A 204 4.97 -9.52 -4.99
CA ALA A 204 5.22 -10.90 -4.65
C ALA A 204 5.68 -11.07 -3.21
N CYS A 205 5.15 -12.07 -2.50
CA CYS A 205 5.63 -12.42 -1.17
C CYS A 205 5.64 -11.24 -0.18
N SER A 206 4.55 -10.45 -0.13
CA SER A 206 4.26 -9.55 0.99
C SER A 206 3.85 -10.39 2.20
N ILE A 207 4.61 -10.32 3.29
CA ILE A 207 4.49 -11.21 4.46
C ILE A 207 4.10 -10.41 5.70
N ASN A 208 2.83 -10.36 6.08
CA ASN A 208 2.40 -9.69 7.31
C ASN A 208 1.16 -10.34 7.92
N GLN A 209 1.26 -10.80 9.18
CA GLN A 209 0.21 -11.61 9.82
C GLN A 209 -1.10 -10.86 10.13
N GLN A 210 -1.09 -9.53 10.10
CA GLN A 210 -2.26 -8.72 10.36
C GLN A 210 -3.02 -8.42 9.06
N ASP A 211 -2.32 -7.93 8.03
CA ASP A 211 -2.83 -7.64 6.68
C ASP A 211 -2.14 -8.53 5.63
N GLY A 212 -1.05 -8.08 5.01
CA GLY A 212 -0.22 -8.90 4.11
C GLY A 212 -0.71 -8.99 2.67
N MET A 213 -1.67 -8.16 2.27
CA MET A 213 -2.18 -8.11 0.90
C MET A 213 -1.18 -7.45 -0.06
N ALA A 214 -1.31 -7.76 -1.35
CA ALA A 214 -0.60 -7.03 -2.38
C ALA A 214 -1.10 -5.58 -2.52
N PHE A 215 -2.42 -5.41 -2.55
CA PHE A 215 -3.06 -4.12 -2.69
C PHE A 215 -4.08 -3.89 -1.57
N ASP A 216 -4.23 -2.64 -1.15
CA ASP A 216 -5.26 -2.26 -0.19
C ASP A 216 -5.90 -0.92 -0.56
N VAL A 217 -7.24 -0.95 -0.65
CA VAL A 217 -8.09 0.23 -0.71
C VAL A 217 -8.58 0.46 0.71
N ASP A 218 -7.87 1.33 1.43
CA ASP A 218 -8.19 1.61 2.82
C ASP A 218 -9.43 2.53 2.91
N TRP A 219 -9.65 3.20 4.03
CA TRP A 219 -10.78 4.08 4.29
C TRP A 219 -10.83 5.33 3.38
N GLY A 220 -12.03 5.88 3.22
CA GLY A 220 -12.27 7.23 2.71
C GLY A 220 -11.82 7.54 1.28
N ASN A 221 -11.67 6.52 0.43
CA ASN A 221 -11.23 6.70 -0.96
C ASN A 221 -12.40 6.91 -1.92
N HIS A 222 -12.24 7.76 -2.95
CA HIS A 222 -13.23 7.92 -4.03
C HIS A 222 -12.64 7.55 -5.39
N ASN A 223 -13.40 6.83 -6.21
CA ASN A 223 -13.09 6.60 -7.62
C ASN A 223 -11.69 5.99 -7.86
N SER A 224 -11.30 5.03 -7.03
CA SER A 224 -10.01 4.33 -7.14
C SER A 224 -10.07 3.21 -8.19
N THR A 225 -9.01 3.06 -8.99
CA THR A 225 -8.89 2.00 -10.00
C THR A 225 -7.64 1.15 -9.75
N ILE A 226 -7.82 -0.17 -9.65
CA ILE A 226 -6.76 -1.16 -9.51
C ILE A 226 -6.79 -2.03 -10.76
N GLN A 227 -5.81 -1.88 -11.66
CA GLN A 227 -5.84 -2.55 -12.96
C GLN A 227 -4.51 -3.04 -13.53
N TYR A 228 -4.52 -4.13 -14.29
CA TYR A 228 -3.32 -4.65 -14.98
C TYR A 228 -2.17 -5.05 -14.03
N ASN A 229 -2.46 -5.30 -12.75
CA ASN A 229 -1.44 -5.70 -11.78
C ASN A 229 -1.30 -7.23 -11.74
N TYR A 230 -0.13 -7.69 -11.34
CA TYR A 230 0.17 -9.09 -11.05
C TYR A 230 0.55 -9.25 -9.58
N SER A 231 -0.11 -10.18 -8.89
CA SER A 231 0.23 -10.52 -7.51
C SER A 231 0.43 -12.02 -7.35
N ARG A 232 1.40 -12.40 -6.51
CA ARG A 232 1.61 -13.80 -6.17
C ARG A 232 2.13 -14.05 -4.76
N ASN A 233 1.68 -15.15 -4.17
CA ASN A 233 2.22 -15.68 -2.92
C ASN A 233 2.23 -14.66 -1.75
N ASN A 234 1.39 -13.62 -1.81
CA ASN A 234 1.25 -12.64 -0.73
C ASN A 234 0.46 -13.24 0.42
N SER A 235 0.97 -13.15 1.64
CA SER A 235 0.41 -13.86 2.80
C SER A 235 -1.06 -13.50 3.11
N GLY A 236 -1.45 -12.26 2.83
CA GLY A 236 -2.79 -11.73 3.09
C GLY A 236 -3.76 -11.78 1.92
N GLY A 237 -3.31 -12.14 0.71
CA GLY A 237 -4.16 -12.11 -0.48
C GLY A 237 -3.71 -11.10 -1.55
N PHE A 238 -4.53 -11.00 -2.59
CA PHE A 238 -4.37 -10.01 -3.65
C PHE A 238 -4.83 -8.62 -3.21
N LEU A 239 -6.02 -8.52 -2.61
CA LEU A 239 -6.67 -7.24 -2.37
C LEU A 239 -7.38 -7.19 -1.02
N MET A 240 -7.21 -6.08 -0.31
CA MET A 240 -8.06 -5.68 0.80
C MET A 240 -8.93 -4.47 0.40
N MET A 241 -10.16 -4.43 0.91
CA MET A 241 -11.01 -3.25 0.86
C MET A 241 -11.55 -2.96 2.27
N MET A 242 -10.99 -1.96 2.93
CA MET A 242 -11.31 -1.64 4.31
C MET A 242 -12.70 -1.00 4.45
N PRO A 243 -13.42 -1.29 5.55
CA PRO A 243 -14.54 -0.46 5.96
C PRO A 243 -14.03 0.91 6.42
N LYS A 244 -14.95 1.86 6.59
CA LYS A 244 -14.65 3.09 7.33
C LYS A 244 -14.18 2.80 8.76
N ILE A 245 -13.31 3.64 9.29
CA ILE A 245 -12.81 3.62 10.66
C ILE A 245 -13.40 4.81 11.41
N SER A 246 -14.23 4.57 12.42
CA SER A 246 -14.98 5.64 13.11
C SER A 246 -14.38 6.09 14.45
N ASN A 247 -13.27 5.50 14.87
CA ASN A 247 -12.61 5.76 16.15
C ASN A 247 -11.30 6.57 16.03
N TRP A 248 -11.13 7.31 14.93
CA TRP A 248 -9.97 8.17 14.69
C TRP A 248 -10.41 9.62 14.42
N PRO A 249 -10.69 10.43 15.47
CA PRO A 249 -11.24 11.78 15.30
C PRO A 249 -10.25 12.76 14.64
N GLN A 250 -8.94 12.51 14.76
CA GLN A 250 -7.88 13.25 14.05
C GLN A 250 -7.74 12.79 12.59
N GLU A 251 -8.62 11.97 12.07
CA GLU A 251 -8.66 11.65 10.65
C GLU A 251 -10.12 11.58 10.20
N PRO A 252 -10.79 12.72 9.99
CA PRO A 252 -12.21 12.77 9.68
C PRO A 252 -12.59 11.96 8.44
N ARG A 253 -11.67 11.83 7.48
CA ARG A 253 -11.91 11.09 6.25
C ARG A 253 -11.92 9.58 6.48
N SER A 254 -11.27 9.09 7.55
CA SER A 254 -11.37 7.68 7.95
C SER A 254 -12.80 7.27 8.31
N ALA A 255 -13.63 8.21 8.75
CA ALA A 255 -15.05 7.96 9.05
C ALA A 255 -15.93 7.88 7.79
N LEU A 256 -15.36 8.04 6.60
CA LEU A 256 -16.05 7.85 5.32
C LEU A 256 -15.74 6.46 4.75
N ALA A 257 -16.76 5.79 4.23
CA ALA A 257 -16.56 4.56 3.46
C ALA A 257 -16.03 4.93 2.08
N SER A 258 -15.16 4.09 1.54
CA SER A 258 -14.71 4.22 0.16
C SER A 258 -15.86 3.95 -0.82
N ASP A 259 -15.84 4.56 -1.99
CA ASP A 259 -16.84 4.38 -3.05
C ASP A 259 -16.25 4.51 -4.46
N GLY A 260 -16.95 3.99 -5.47
CA GLY A 260 -16.50 4.03 -6.86
C GLY A 260 -15.24 3.22 -7.14
N THR A 261 -14.90 2.25 -6.30
CA THR A 261 -13.71 1.40 -6.49
C THR A 261 -13.92 0.43 -7.64
N VAL A 262 -12.96 0.40 -8.56
CA VAL A 262 -12.92 -0.52 -9.72
C VAL A 262 -11.68 -1.39 -9.66
N VAL A 263 -11.86 -2.71 -9.76
CA VAL A 263 -10.78 -3.71 -9.75
C VAL A 263 -10.87 -4.54 -11.01
N ARG A 264 -9.94 -4.35 -11.97
CA ARG A 264 -10.07 -4.99 -13.29
C ARG A 264 -8.79 -5.43 -13.96
N TYR A 265 -8.85 -6.49 -14.76
CA TYR A 265 -7.72 -6.94 -15.58
C TYR A 265 -6.45 -7.29 -14.77
N ASN A 266 -6.59 -7.63 -13.49
CA ASN A 266 -5.48 -8.08 -12.66
C ASN A 266 -5.33 -9.60 -12.72
N VAL A 267 -4.15 -10.10 -12.38
CA VAL A 267 -3.86 -11.52 -12.22
C VAL A 267 -3.37 -11.76 -10.79
N SER A 268 -4.08 -12.62 -10.05
CA SER A 268 -3.65 -13.13 -8.74
C SER A 268 -3.31 -14.60 -8.88
N GLU A 269 -2.08 -14.98 -8.51
CA GLU A 269 -1.57 -16.33 -8.58
C GLU A 269 -1.10 -16.81 -7.22
N ASP A 270 -1.83 -17.75 -6.62
CA ASP A 270 -1.44 -18.38 -5.36
C ASP A 270 -1.17 -17.39 -4.23
N ASP A 271 -1.84 -16.24 -4.24
CA ASP A 271 -1.91 -15.40 -3.05
C ASP A 271 -2.51 -16.22 -1.90
N THR A 272 -2.02 -15.95 -0.69
CA THR A 272 -2.14 -16.70 0.58
C THR A 272 -1.28 -17.95 0.72
N ASN A 273 -0.61 -18.40 -0.35
CA ASN A 273 0.38 -19.49 -0.28
C ASN A 273 1.80 -18.92 -0.27
N THR A 274 2.44 -18.87 0.89
CA THR A 274 3.80 -18.30 1.03
C THR A 274 4.91 -19.35 0.89
N SER A 275 4.59 -20.61 0.57
CA SER A 275 5.56 -21.71 0.54
C SER A 275 6.74 -21.53 -0.44
N SER A 276 6.56 -20.69 -1.47
CA SER A 276 7.59 -20.35 -2.45
C SER A 276 8.40 -19.09 -2.06
N CYS A 277 8.05 -18.42 -0.96
CA CYS A 277 8.66 -17.18 -0.54
C CYS A 277 9.94 -17.43 0.29
N PRO A 278 10.95 -16.53 0.20
CA PRO A 278 12.16 -16.62 1.02
C PRO A 278 11.88 -16.38 2.51
N ILE A 279 10.78 -15.69 2.81
CA ILE A 279 10.28 -15.45 4.16
C ILE A 279 8.86 -15.99 4.20
N THR A 280 8.57 -16.83 5.19
CA THR A 280 7.24 -17.42 5.39
C THR A 280 6.64 -16.90 6.70
N SER A 281 5.35 -16.60 6.71
CA SER A 281 4.60 -16.36 7.94
C SER A 281 3.74 -17.58 8.29
N ASN A 282 3.61 -17.86 9.58
CA ASN A 282 2.57 -18.74 10.10
C ASN A 282 1.28 -17.94 10.21
N PHE A 283 0.61 -17.74 9.07
CA PHE A 283 -0.72 -17.14 9.07
C PHE A 283 -1.70 -18.05 9.80
N ASN A 284 -2.20 -17.61 10.95
CA ASN A 284 -3.18 -18.34 11.74
C ASN A 284 -4.54 -17.62 11.73
N ARG A 285 -4.99 -17.23 10.53
CA ARG A 285 -6.31 -16.66 10.29
C ARG A 285 -6.91 -17.23 9.01
N THR A 286 -8.13 -16.85 8.72
CA THR A 286 -8.78 -17.19 7.45
C THR A 286 -7.97 -16.58 6.29
N HIS A 287 -7.87 -17.30 5.17
CA HIS A 287 -7.10 -16.89 3.99
C HIS A 287 -8.07 -16.47 2.90
N GLU A 288 -7.85 -15.30 2.29
CA GLU A 288 -8.69 -14.77 1.22
C GLU A 288 -7.84 -14.17 0.11
N VAL A 289 -8.23 -14.35 -1.15
CA VAL A 289 -7.63 -13.59 -2.26
C VAL A 289 -8.14 -12.14 -2.23
N ILE A 290 -9.43 -11.95 -1.97
CA ILE A 290 -10.05 -10.63 -1.79
C ILE A 290 -10.67 -10.58 -0.38
N ASP A 291 -10.14 -9.73 0.49
CA ASP A 291 -10.56 -9.56 1.88
C ASP A 291 -11.46 -8.33 2.05
N PHE A 292 -12.64 -8.55 2.62
CA PHE A 292 -13.47 -7.53 3.22
C PHE A 292 -13.43 -7.68 4.75
N PRO A 293 -12.52 -6.98 5.45
CA PRO A 293 -12.36 -7.14 6.89
C PRO A 293 -13.56 -6.65 7.72
N GLY A 294 -14.46 -5.87 7.11
CA GLY A 294 -15.72 -5.44 7.70
C GLY A 294 -16.78 -5.16 6.63
N ALA A 295 -17.68 -4.22 6.91
CA ALA A 295 -18.72 -3.81 5.98
C ALA A 295 -18.14 -3.46 4.60
N ILE A 296 -18.71 -4.02 3.54
CA ILE A 296 -18.27 -3.76 2.18
C ILE A 296 -18.44 -2.26 1.90
N PRO A 297 -17.36 -1.54 1.55
CA PRO A 297 -17.39 -0.09 1.51
C PRO A 297 -18.24 0.40 0.34
N ASN A 298 -19.22 1.24 0.68
CA ASN A 298 -19.91 2.11 -0.24
C ASN A 298 -20.44 3.32 0.54
N LEU A 299 -20.05 4.53 0.13
CA LEU A 299 -20.47 5.75 0.79
C LEU A 299 -21.99 5.95 0.67
N SER A 300 -22.66 6.10 1.82
CA SER A 300 -24.12 6.28 1.86
C SER A 300 -24.56 7.51 1.05
N GLY A 301 -25.49 7.30 0.12
CA GLY A 301 -25.98 8.37 -0.77
C GLY A 301 -25.07 8.67 -1.95
N SER A 302 -23.95 7.95 -2.10
CA SER A 302 -23.13 8.05 -3.31
C SER A 302 -23.90 7.57 -4.54
N ALA A 303 -23.72 8.30 -5.64
CA ALA A 303 -24.16 7.88 -6.97
C ALA A 303 -23.14 6.95 -7.64
N ALA A 304 -21.96 6.75 -7.04
CA ALA A 304 -20.95 5.84 -7.53
C ALA A 304 -21.45 4.38 -7.44
N PRO A 305 -21.02 3.51 -8.37
CA PRO A 305 -21.35 2.10 -8.29
C PRO A 305 -20.71 1.47 -7.05
N LEU A 306 -21.30 0.34 -6.62
CA LEU A 306 -20.67 -0.59 -5.67
C LEU A 306 -19.24 -0.93 -6.13
N PRO A 307 -18.36 -1.39 -5.22
CA PRO A 307 -17.08 -1.96 -5.62
C PRO A 307 -17.24 -2.95 -6.76
N ASP A 308 -16.59 -2.69 -7.89
CA ASP A 308 -16.81 -3.39 -9.15
C ASP A 308 -15.58 -4.17 -9.57
N ILE A 309 -15.65 -5.49 -9.41
CA ILE A 309 -14.54 -6.42 -9.57
C ILE A 309 -14.78 -7.21 -10.85
N TYR A 310 -14.03 -6.91 -11.91
CA TYR A 310 -14.29 -7.54 -13.21
C TYR A 310 -13.10 -7.83 -14.10
N ASN A 311 -13.23 -8.85 -14.95
CA ASN A 311 -12.18 -9.24 -15.90
C ASN A 311 -10.82 -9.54 -15.24
N ASN A 312 -10.82 -9.96 -13.97
CA ASN A 312 -9.62 -10.42 -13.29
C ASN A 312 -9.44 -11.93 -13.50
N THR A 313 -8.20 -12.40 -13.41
CA THR A 313 -7.86 -13.83 -13.37
C THR A 313 -7.35 -14.19 -11.98
N ILE A 314 -7.98 -15.15 -11.32
CA ILE A 314 -7.60 -15.62 -9.99
C ILE A 314 -7.28 -17.12 -10.08
N TYR A 315 -6.07 -17.49 -9.66
CA TYR A 315 -5.62 -18.87 -9.58
C TYR A 315 -5.30 -19.24 -8.13
N ILE A 316 -5.90 -20.35 -7.66
CA ILE A 316 -5.63 -20.94 -6.35
C ILE A 316 -5.26 -22.41 -6.56
N SER A 317 -4.07 -22.78 -6.10
CA SER A 317 -3.51 -24.14 -6.17
C SER A 317 -4.24 -25.14 -5.26
N SER A 318 -3.96 -26.43 -5.49
CA SER A 318 -4.68 -27.52 -4.83
C SER A 318 -4.50 -27.55 -3.32
N GLY A 319 -5.59 -27.82 -2.60
CA GLY A 319 -5.57 -28.05 -1.15
C GLY A 319 -5.51 -26.80 -0.28
N GLN A 320 -5.46 -25.60 -0.87
CA GLN A 320 -5.46 -24.35 -0.13
C GLN A 320 -6.78 -24.12 0.61
N GLN A 321 -6.68 -23.59 1.83
CA GLN A 321 -7.81 -23.19 2.69
C GLN A 321 -8.28 -21.76 2.38
N THR A 322 -8.12 -21.32 1.14
CA THR A 322 -8.23 -19.93 0.70
C THR A 322 -9.60 -19.66 0.08
N TRP A 323 -10.29 -18.63 0.56
CA TRP A 323 -11.48 -18.08 -0.07
C TRP A 323 -11.09 -17.24 -1.29
N VAL A 324 -11.90 -17.29 -2.33
CA VAL A 324 -11.75 -16.38 -3.48
C VAL A 324 -12.11 -14.95 -3.06
N VAL A 325 -13.25 -14.81 -2.38
CA VAL A 325 -13.66 -13.59 -1.69
C VAL A 325 -14.03 -14.01 -0.29
N GLY A 326 -13.54 -13.33 0.73
CA GLY A 326 -13.80 -13.71 2.11
C GLY A 326 -13.72 -12.53 3.06
N THR A 327 -13.63 -12.88 4.34
CA THR A 327 -13.33 -11.93 5.39
C THR A 327 -12.43 -12.58 6.41
N ARG A 328 -11.37 -11.89 6.80
CA ARG A 328 -10.43 -12.37 7.82
C ARG A 328 -11.07 -12.79 9.14
N SER A 329 -12.22 -12.19 9.46
CA SER A 329 -12.97 -12.46 10.69
C SER A 329 -13.86 -13.71 10.62
N GLY A 330 -13.99 -14.31 9.42
CA GLY A 330 -14.97 -15.35 9.13
C GLY A 330 -16.43 -14.84 9.13
N GLY A 331 -17.33 -15.59 8.49
CA GLY A 331 -18.77 -15.28 8.50
C GLY A 331 -19.23 -14.44 7.30
N THR A 332 -20.19 -13.55 7.52
CA THR A 332 -20.85 -12.72 6.50
C THR A 332 -20.52 -11.24 6.71
N GLN A 333 -20.37 -10.46 5.65
CA GLN A 333 -20.24 -9.01 5.75
C GLN A 333 -21.48 -8.27 5.22
N PRO A 334 -21.91 -7.17 5.86
CA PRO A 334 -22.97 -6.33 5.33
C PRO A 334 -22.48 -5.55 4.11
N GLY A 335 -23.41 -5.23 3.20
CA GLY A 335 -23.12 -4.57 1.93
C GLY A 335 -23.01 -5.55 0.77
N SER A 336 -22.67 -4.99 -0.39
CA SER A 336 -22.72 -5.70 -1.67
C SER A 336 -21.62 -5.21 -2.61
N TYR A 337 -21.18 -6.09 -3.51
CA TYR A 337 -20.22 -5.78 -4.57
C TYR A 337 -20.67 -6.39 -5.90
N MET A 338 -20.08 -5.92 -6.99
CA MET A 338 -20.24 -6.51 -8.31
C MET A 338 -19.05 -7.42 -8.60
N PHE A 339 -19.30 -8.67 -8.99
CA PHE A 339 -18.28 -9.62 -9.41
C PHE A 339 -18.62 -10.15 -10.80
N ARG A 340 -17.97 -9.64 -11.84
CA ARG A 340 -18.40 -9.91 -13.22
C ARG A 340 -17.27 -10.18 -14.20
N ASN A 341 -17.48 -11.03 -15.20
CA ASN A 341 -16.47 -11.37 -16.22
C ASN A 341 -15.12 -11.89 -15.68
N ASN A 342 -15.04 -12.32 -14.43
CA ASN A 342 -13.80 -12.84 -13.87
C ASN A 342 -13.58 -14.30 -14.29
N LEU A 343 -12.31 -14.68 -14.45
CA LEU A 343 -11.87 -16.07 -14.52
C LEU A 343 -11.35 -16.48 -13.14
N VAL A 344 -11.98 -17.48 -12.53
CA VAL A 344 -11.50 -18.07 -11.27
C VAL A 344 -11.21 -19.55 -11.51
N VAL A 345 -9.96 -19.94 -11.28
CA VAL A 345 -9.49 -21.31 -11.31
C VAL A 345 -9.06 -21.68 -9.90
N ASN A 346 -9.98 -22.26 -9.13
CA ASN A 346 -9.79 -22.57 -7.72
C ASN A 346 -9.73 -24.09 -7.50
N TYR A 347 -8.52 -24.61 -7.30
CA TYR A 347 -8.28 -26.00 -6.86
C TYR A 347 -8.22 -26.15 -5.33
N GLY A 348 -8.39 -25.06 -4.59
CA GLY A 348 -8.54 -25.04 -3.13
C GLY A 348 -9.91 -25.57 -2.69
N ILE A 349 -10.21 -25.40 -1.40
CA ILE A 349 -11.42 -26.01 -0.81
C ILE A 349 -12.50 -25.02 -0.35
N ARG A 350 -12.22 -23.70 -0.39
CA ARG A 350 -13.18 -22.66 0.00
C ARG A 350 -13.70 -21.88 -1.20
N GLY A 351 -14.86 -21.26 -1.03
CA GLY A 351 -15.60 -20.57 -2.09
C GLY A 351 -15.58 -19.06 -1.93
N TYR A 352 -16.76 -18.46 -1.80
CA TYR A 352 -16.98 -17.02 -1.82
C TYR A 352 -17.71 -16.57 -0.57
N LEU A 353 -17.49 -15.31 -0.17
CA LEU A 353 -18.18 -14.68 0.94
C LEU A 353 -19.69 -14.60 0.66
N ALA A 354 -20.49 -15.12 1.58
CA ALA A 354 -21.93 -14.88 1.55
C ALA A 354 -22.22 -13.41 1.91
N THR A 355 -22.97 -12.74 1.03
CA THR A 355 -23.33 -11.32 1.16
C THR A 355 -24.76 -11.11 0.69
N THR A 356 -25.39 -10.02 1.15
CA THR A 356 -26.76 -9.67 0.76
C THR A 356 -26.71 -8.62 -0.36
N GLY A 357 -27.13 -9.00 -1.56
CA GLY A 357 -27.25 -8.06 -2.69
C GLY A 357 -26.04 -7.97 -3.62
N SER A 358 -24.96 -8.72 -3.37
CA SER A 358 -23.86 -8.83 -4.33
C SER A 358 -24.30 -9.54 -5.61
N VAL A 359 -23.75 -9.12 -6.74
CA VAL A 359 -24.15 -9.61 -8.06
C VAL A 359 -22.99 -10.32 -8.73
N PHE A 360 -23.22 -11.58 -9.11
CA PHE A 360 -22.31 -12.37 -9.92
C PHE A 360 -22.85 -12.46 -11.35
N ALA A 361 -22.10 -11.96 -12.33
CA ALA A 361 -22.56 -11.96 -13.73
C ALA A 361 -21.44 -12.34 -14.71
N ASN A 362 -21.72 -13.24 -15.64
CA ASN A 362 -20.83 -13.57 -16.78
C ASN A 362 -19.40 -14.04 -16.37
N ASN A 363 -19.23 -14.59 -15.17
CA ASN A 363 -17.94 -15.14 -14.73
C ASN A 363 -17.70 -16.57 -15.25
N LEU A 364 -16.44 -16.95 -15.42
CA LEU A 364 -16.01 -18.33 -15.60
C LEU A 364 -15.42 -18.83 -14.27
N LEU A 365 -16.20 -19.64 -13.53
CA LEU A 365 -15.84 -20.09 -12.18
C LEU A 365 -15.62 -21.61 -12.14
N TYR A 366 -14.38 -22.02 -11.87
CA TYR A 366 -14.00 -23.40 -11.59
C TYR A 366 -13.57 -23.54 -10.13
N GLY A 367 -14.12 -24.54 -9.42
CA GLY A 367 -13.80 -24.81 -8.01
C GLY A 367 -15.02 -24.76 -7.07
N PRO A 368 -14.79 -24.84 -5.75
CA PRO A 368 -15.84 -24.75 -4.73
C PRO A 368 -16.59 -23.41 -4.77
N ARG A 369 -17.89 -23.46 -4.44
CA ARG A 369 -18.79 -22.28 -4.50
C ARG A 369 -19.36 -21.84 -3.15
N ASN A 370 -18.97 -22.48 -2.05
CA ASN A 370 -19.61 -22.29 -0.74
C ASN A 370 -19.77 -20.80 -0.39
N GLY A 371 -21.03 -20.35 -0.24
CA GLY A 371 -21.43 -18.95 -0.01
C GLY A 371 -22.73 -18.52 -0.74
N ASN A 372 -23.79 -19.34 -0.64
CA ASN A 372 -25.09 -19.32 -1.37
C ASN A 372 -25.07 -19.76 -2.83
#